data_AF-A0A0A5HT10-F1
#
_entry.id   AF-A0A0A5HT10-F1
#
_cell.length_a   1.000
_cell.length_b   1.000
_cell.length_c   1.000
_cell.angle_alpha   90.00
_cell.angle_beta   90.00
_cell.angle_gamma   90.00
#
_symmetry.space_group_name_H-M   'P 1'
#
loop_
_entity.id
_entity.type
_entity.pdbx_description
1 polymer ?
#
loop_
_entity_poly.entity_id
_entity_poly.type
_entity_poly.pdbx_seq_one_letter_code
_entity_poly.pdbx_strand_id
1 'polypeptide(L)'
;MYSFMKRKQLFPTIMACVIVLVFIPFLNTSANANKNMSSNEHSIRESTTTQKSNEMSREISDVELTNDEVARIAEQFMEKLVQETDRQGKVVNFDTKQQLIQSFHTLTHTDVAKEYVDFYYKEYNNGLYIIPTETPPWFQPSNAFQTKTLANGNVQVVQHNQSDLYGDYTIALQFGYEDNQWKIVNIQHK
;
A
#
# COMPACT_ATOMS: atom_id res chain seq x y z
N MET A 1 -29.51 -2.17 42.05
CA MET A 1 -30.94 -2.03 42.40
C MET A 1 -31.23 -0.54 42.48
N TYR A 2 -32.05 -0.03 41.54
CA TYR A 2 -32.31 1.40 41.20
C TYR A 2 -31.05 2.17 40.72
N SER A 3 -31.05 3.02 39.71
CA SER A 3 -32.15 3.68 38.99
C SER A 3 -31.70 4.07 37.58
N PHE A 4 -32.64 3.92 36.65
CA PHE A 4 -32.76 4.60 35.36
C PHE A 4 -32.29 6.06 35.38
N MET A 5 -31.55 6.49 34.35
CA MET A 5 -31.85 7.78 33.70
C MET A 5 -31.37 7.81 32.24
N LYS A 6 -32.25 7.38 31.32
CA LYS A 6 -32.19 7.78 29.92
C LYS A 6 -32.61 9.25 29.82
N ARG A 7 -31.75 10.13 29.30
CA ARG A 7 -32.17 11.45 28.81
C ARG A 7 -32.13 11.44 27.28
N LYS A 8 -33.33 11.39 26.70
CA LYS A 8 -33.61 11.76 25.32
C LYS A 8 -33.59 13.29 25.24
N GLN A 9 -32.87 13.86 24.28
CA GLN A 9 -33.12 15.20 23.78
C GLN A 9 -33.21 15.10 22.25
N LEU A 10 -34.42 15.34 21.76
CA LEU A 10 -34.79 15.57 20.36
C LEU A 10 -34.33 16.99 19.97
N PHE A 11 -33.96 17.23 18.70
CA PHE A 11 -34.28 18.43 17.90
C PHE A 11 -33.65 18.31 16.48
N PRO A 12 -34.09 19.07 15.46
CA PRO A 12 -34.79 18.51 14.29
C PRO A 12 -33.98 18.48 12.96
N THR A 13 -34.64 17.91 11.96
CA THR A 13 -34.28 17.68 10.56
C THR A 13 -34.19 18.93 9.67
N ILE A 14 -33.45 18.74 8.56
CA ILE A 14 -33.49 19.40 7.24
C ILE A 14 -32.68 20.70 7.08
N MET A 15 -31.63 20.62 6.25
CA MET A 15 -31.51 21.53 5.10
C MET A 15 -30.68 20.89 3.99
N ALA A 16 -31.38 20.52 2.91
CA ALA A 16 -30.79 20.21 1.62
C ALA A 16 -30.50 21.53 0.88
N CYS A 17 -29.30 21.69 0.33
CA CYS A 17 -29.02 22.61 -0.78
C CYS A 17 -27.88 22.01 -1.62
N VAL A 18 -28.23 21.36 -2.74
CA VAL A 18 -28.18 21.91 -4.10
C VAL A 18 -26.81 21.68 -4.75
N ILE A 19 -26.83 20.66 -5.60
CA ILE A 19 -25.86 20.33 -6.65
C ILE A 19 -25.76 21.51 -7.62
N VAL A 20 -24.55 21.97 -7.89
CA VAL A 20 -24.25 22.73 -9.11
C VAL A 20 -23.05 22.08 -9.80
N LEU A 21 -23.36 21.22 -10.76
CA LEU A 21 -22.45 20.73 -11.79
C LEU A 21 -22.23 21.86 -12.81
N VAL A 22 -21.04 22.46 -12.82
CA VAL A 22 -20.64 23.36 -13.91
C VAL A 22 -19.82 22.57 -14.93
N PHE A 23 -20.49 22.18 -16.01
CA PHE A 23 -19.89 21.76 -17.27
C PHE A 23 -19.14 22.94 -17.89
N ILE A 24 -17.82 22.85 -18.04
CA ILE A 24 -17.02 23.78 -18.84
C ILE A 24 -16.66 23.07 -20.15
N PRO A 25 -17.22 23.46 -21.32
CA PRO A 25 -16.75 22.95 -22.59
C PRO A 25 -15.39 23.56 -22.95
N PHE A 26 -14.42 22.69 -23.22
CA PHE A 26 -13.14 23.01 -23.85
C PHE A 26 -13.38 23.59 -25.26
N LEU A 27 -13.03 24.86 -25.47
CA LEU A 27 -12.92 25.47 -26.80
C LEU A 27 -11.48 25.29 -27.31
N ASN A 28 -11.28 24.32 -28.20
CA ASN A 28 -10.08 24.23 -29.02
C ASN A 28 -10.28 25.09 -30.27
N THR A 29 -9.70 26.30 -30.28
CA THR A 29 -9.50 27.09 -31.49
C THR A 29 -8.12 26.77 -32.06
N SER A 30 -8.08 26.02 -33.15
CA SER A 30 -6.89 25.86 -33.98
C SER A 30 -6.81 26.99 -35.00
N ALA A 31 -5.88 27.93 -34.80
CA ALA A 31 -5.48 28.88 -35.83
C ALA A 31 -4.38 28.24 -36.69
N ASN A 32 -4.75 27.74 -37.87
CA ASN A 32 -3.81 27.36 -38.92
C ASN A 32 -3.63 28.56 -39.86
N ALA A 33 -2.46 29.19 -39.80
CA ALA A 33 -2.02 30.16 -40.79
C ALA A 33 -0.63 29.72 -41.25
N ASN A 34 -0.52 29.15 -42.45
CA ASN A 34 0.77 29.04 -43.12
C ASN A 34 0.61 29.40 -44.61
N LYS A 35 1.42 30.36 -45.04
CA LYS A 35 1.49 30.88 -46.40
C LYS A 35 2.94 30.75 -46.86
N ASN A 36 3.09 30.20 -48.05
CA ASN A 36 4.19 30.33 -49.03
C ASN A 36 5.10 29.11 -49.26
N MET A 37 5.22 28.85 -50.56
CA MET A 37 5.93 27.81 -51.29
C MET A 37 7.45 28.04 -51.32
N SER A 38 8.25 26.96 -51.39
CA SER A 38 9.13 26.66 -52.55
C SER A 38 10.13 25.53 -52.24
N SER A 39 9.90 24.38 -52.88
CA SER A 39 10.84 23.39 -53.43
C SER A 39 12.15 23.07 -52.68
N ASN A 40 12.23 21.88 -52.08
CA ASN A 40 13.18 20.84 -52.53
C ASN A 40 12.81 19.44 -52.00
N GLU A 41 13.05 18.44 -52.83
CA GLU A 41 12.88 16.98 -52.70
C GLU A 41 13.38 16.34 -51.38
N HIS A 42 12.56 15.50 -50.74
CA HIS A 42 12.93 14.14 -50.28
C HIS A 42 11.69 13.39 -49.75
N SER A 43 11.41 12.23 -50.34
CA SER A 43 10.29 11.33 -50.04
C SER A 43 10.57 10.42 -48.84
N ILE A 44 9.78 10.49 -47.76
CA ILE A 44 9.52 9.35 -46.85
C ILE A 44 8.08 9.41 -46.30
N ARG A 45 7.39 8.28 -46.46
CA ARG A 45 6.06 7.86 -45.97
C ARG A 45 5.60 8.49 -44.64
N GLU A 46 4.39 9.07 -44.65
CA GLU A 46 3.56 9.31 -43.46
C GLU A 46 2.89 8.00 -43.03
N SER A 47 3.20 7.56 -41.80
CA SER A 47 2.41 6.55 -41.08
C SER A 47 1.75 7.22 -39.87
N THR A 48 0.44 7.19 -39.89
CA THR A 48 -0.52 7.53 -38.84
C THR A 48 -0.05 7.14 -37.43
N THR A 49 0.20 8.12 -36.56
CA THR A 49 0.41 7.88 -35.13
C THR A 49 -0.93 7.87 -34.42
N THR A 50 -1.52 6.68 -34.29
CA THR A 50 -2.57 6.40 -33.32
C THR A 50 -1.91 6.30 -31.94
N GLN A 51 -2.28 7.20 -31.03
CA GLN A 51 -1.89 7.16 -29.63
C GLN A 51 -2.41 5.87 -28.98
N LYS A 52 -1.50 4.93 -28.74
CA LYS A 52 -1.76 3.73 -27.95
C LYS A 52 -1.68 4.12 -26.48
N SER A 53 -2.86 4.23 -25.86
CA SER A 53 -3.05 4.15 -24.41
C SER A 53 -2.18 3.01 -23.86
N ASN A 54 -1.30 3.33 -22.93
CA ASN A 54 -0.45 2.38 -22.24
C ASN A 54 -1.29 1.71 -21.13
N GLU A 55 -2.28 0.92 -21.54
CA GLU A 55 -2.87 -0.09 -20.67
C GLU A 55 -1.86 -1.24 -20.60
N MET A 56 -0.97 -1.15 -19.62
CA MET A 56 -0.25 -2.31 -19.11
C MET A 56 -1.28 -3.18 -18.39
N SER A 57 -2.04 -3.93 -19.19
CA SER A 57 -2.87 -5.03 -18.72
C SER A 57 -1.90 -6.05 -18.13
N ARG A 58 -1.79 -6.05 -16.80
CA ARG A 58 -1.08 -7.11 -16.07
C ARG A 58 -1.77 -8.41 -16.48
N GLU A 59 -1.00 -9.34 -17.05
CA GLU A 59 -1.44 -10.73 -17.14
C GLU A 59 -1.85 -11.14 -15.73
N ILE A 60 -3.16 -11.37 -15.54
CA ILE A 60 -3.68 -11.93 -14.31
C ILE A 60 -3.16 -13.36 -14.31
N SER A 61 -2.05 -13.59 -13.61
CA SER A 61 -1.52 -14.92 -13.39
C SER A 61 -2.57 -15.72 -12.60
N ASP A 62 -2.94 -16.90 -13.08
CA ASP A 62 -3.82 -17.88 -12.40
C ASP A 62 -3.24 -18.44 -11.09
N VAL A 63 -2.22 -17.81 -10.51
CA VAL A 63 -1.62 -18.23 -9.25
C VAL A 63 -2.49 -17.71 -8.11
N GLU A 64 -3.13 -18.62 -7.39
CA GLU A 64 -3.96 -18.30 -6.22
C GLU A 64 -3.10 -18.01 -4.98
N LEU A 65 -3.49 -17.02 -4.17
CA LEU A 65 -2.88 -16.77 -2.87
C LEU A 65 -3.44 -17.75 -1.83
N THR A 66 -2.59 -18.68 -1.36
CA THR A 66 -2.99 -19.69 -0.37
C THR A 66 -2.89 -19.16 1.05
N ASN A 67 -3.58 -19.81 1.99
CA ASN A 67 -3.51 -19.45 3.41
C ASN A 67 -2.10 -19.61 3.99
N ASP A 68 -1.41 -20.69 3.61
CA ASP A 68 -0.03 -20.96 4.05
C ASP A 68 0.92 -19.87 3.54
N GLU A 69 0.70 -19.37 2.32
CA GLU A 69 1.52 -18.30 1.74
C GLU A 69 1.30 -16.97 2.46
N VAL A 70 0.05 -16.64 2.83
CA VAL A 70 -0.27 -15.47 3.66
C VAL A 70 0.47 -15.55 5.00
N ALA A 71 0.35 -16.69 5.69
CA ALA A 71 0.98 -16.89 7.00
C ALA A 71 2.52 -16.79 6.89
N ARG A 72 3.11 -17.47 5.91
CA ARG A 72 4.56 -17.47 5.67
C ARG A 72 5.10 -16.06 5.42
N ILE A 73 4.46 -15.28 4.54
CA ILE A 73 4.92 -13.91 4.24
C ILE A 73 4.77 -13.02 5.47
N ALA A 74 3.64 -13.12 6.20
CA ALA A 74 3.38 -12.30 7.38
C ALA A 74 4.33 -12.62 8.55
N GLU A 75 4.66 -13.89 8.77
CA GLU A 75 5.65 -14.32 9.77
C GLU A 75 7.05 -13.84 9.40
N GLN A 76 7.49 -14.09 8.16
CA GLN A 76 8.81 -13.65 7.70
C GLN A 76 8.98 -12.13 7.71
N PHE A 77 7.89 -11.38 7.50
CA PHE A 77 7.91 -9.93 7.64
C PHE A 77 8.27 -9.54 9.08
N MET A 78 7.64 -10.16 10.08
CA MET A 78 7.94 -9.87 11.49
C MET A 78 9.30 -10.38 11.93
N GLU A 79 9.74 -11.54 11.46
CA GLU A 79 11.11 -12.03 11.72
C GLU A 79 12.16 -11.07 11.18
N LYS A 80 11.93 -10.45 10.02
CA LYS A 80 12.80 -9.40 9.48
C LYS A 80 12.64 -8.06 10.17
N LEU A 81 11.46 -7.75 10.71
CA LEU A 81 11.29 -6.51 11.45
C LEU A 81 11.95 -6.57 12.82
N VAL A 82 11.95 -7.71 13.48
CA VAL A 82 12.52 -7.89 14.82
C VAL A 82 13.99 -8.29 14.71
N GLN A 83 14.87 -7.29 14.78
CA GLN A 83 16.31 -7.50 14.69
C GLN A 83 16.97 -7.84 16.02
N GLU A 84 17.99 -8.71 15.96
CA GLU A 84 18.92 -8.90 17.06
C GLU A 84 19.74 -7.62 17.30
N THR A 85 19.91 -7.26 18.57
CA THR A 85 20.69 -6.09 18.98
C THR A 85 21.70 -6.40 20.07
N ASP A 86 22.77 -5.63 20.11
CA ASP A 86 23.70 -5.64 21.23
C ASP A 86 23.11 -4.99 22.50
N ARG A 87 23.93 -4.88 23.56
CA ARG A 87 23.53 -4.29 24.85
C ARG A 87 23.16 -2.80 24.78
N GLN A 88 23.52 -2.11 23.69
CA GLN A 88 23.23 -0.69 23.46
C GLN A 88 22.08 -0.50 22.46
N GLY A 89 21.43 -1.58 22.02
CA GLY A 89 20.36 -1.53 21.02
C GLY A 89 20.86 -1.37 19.58
N LYS A 90 22.17 -1.54 19.34
CA LYS A 90 22.72 -1.52 17.98
C LYS A 90 22.37 -2.82 17.27
N VAL A 91 21.80 -2.72 16.06
CA VAL A 91 21.48 -3.87 15.21
C VAL A 91 22.75 -4.61 14.81
N VAL A 92 22.73 -5.93 14.94
CA VAL A 92 23.90 -6.78 14.66
C VAL A 92 24.10 -7.02 13.16
N ASN A 93 23.01 -7.22 12.43
CA ASN A 93 23.05 -7.73 11.05
C ASN A 93 22.98 -6.65 9.97
N PHE A 94 22.74 -5.39 10.34
CA PHE A 94 22.54 -4.27 9.42
C PHE A 94 23.12 -2.98 9.97
N ASP A 95 23.81 -2.23 9.12
CA ASP A 95 24.41 -0.94 9.49
C ASP A 95 23.51 0.25 9.12
N THR A 96 22.62 0.09 8.15
CA THR A 96 21.75 1.18 7.66
C THR A 96 20.30 0.74 7.48
N LYS A 97 19.37 1.70 7.56
CA LYS A 97 17.96 1.50 7.24
C LYS A 97 17.79 0.95 5.83
N GLN A 98 18.56 1.46 4.87
CA GLN A 98 18.44 1.02 3.48
C GLN A 98 18.76 -0.47 3.31
N GLN A 99 19.78 -0.99 4.00
CA GLN A 99 20.09 -2.41 3.98
C GLN A 99 18.97 -3.25 4.59
N LEU A 100 18.42 -2.81 5.74
CA LEU A 100 17.31 -3.47 6.39
C LEU A 100 16.06 -3.47 5.49
N ILE A 101 15.68 -2.32 4.92
CA ILE A 101 14.56 -2.18 3.98
C ILE A 101 14.72 -3.12 2.78
N GLN A 102 15.92 -3.16 2.18
CA GLN A 102 16.19 -4.02 1.03
C GLN A 102 16.05 -5.52 1.37
N SER A 103 16.26 -5.89 2.64
CA SER A 103 16.09 -7.27 3.09
C SER A 103 14.65 -7.79 2.98
N PHE A 104 13.66 -6.89 2.84
CA PHE A 104 12.24 -7.21 2.69
C PHE A 104 11.78 -7.38 1.23
N HIS A 105 12.64 -7.18 0.22
CA HIS A 105 12.21 -7.08 -1.19
C HIS A 105 11.43 -8.29 -1.73
N THR A 106 11.61 -9.47 -1.15
CA THR A 106 10.86 -10.70 -1.50
C THR A 106 9.51 -10.81 -0.80
N LEU A 107 9.26 -9.98 0.23
CA LEU A 107 8.07 -10.05 1.08
C LEU A 107 7.11 -8.89 0.85
N THR A 108 7.65 -7.71 0.56
CA THR A 108 6.84 -6.48 0.49
C THR A 108 7.46 -5.43 -0.42
N HIS A 109 6.67 -4.43 -0.78
CA HIS A 109 7.15 -3.22 -1.43
C HIS A 109 8.07 -2.41 -0.51
N THR A 110 9.08 -1.78 -1.11
CA THR A 110 10.05 -0.93 -0.41
C THR A 110 9.37 0.12 0.46
N ASP A 111 8.32 0.77 -0.04
CA ASP A 111 7.62 1.83 0.69
C ASP A 111 6.92 1.30 1.95
N VAL A 112 6.38 0.09 1.89
CA VAL A 112 5.75 -0.58 3.04
C VAL A 112 6.81 -0.93 4.07
N ALA A 113 7.91 -1.59 3.67
CA ALA A 113 9.01 -1.89 4.60
C ALA A 113 9.60 -0.62 5.22
N LYS A 114 9.73 0.45 4.42
CA LYS A 114 10.27 1.74 4.85
C LYS A 114 9.45 2.36 5.98
N GLU A 115 8.12 2.28 5.94
CA GLU A 115 7.27 2.81 7.01
C GLU A 115 7.61 2.19 8.39
N TYR A 116 7.79 0.86 8.42
CA TYR A 116 8.13 0.15 9.65
C TYR A 116 9.59 0.41 10.04
N VAL A 117 10.53 0.29 9.10
CA VAL A 117 11.95 0.52 9.40
C VAL A 117 12.17 1.95 9.88
N ASP A 118 11.45 2.93 9.34
CA ASP A 118 11.56 4.31 9.80
C ASP A 118 11.02 4.55 11.20
N PHE A 119 9.94 3.84 11.56
CA PHE A 119 9.32 3.95 12.87
C PHE A 119 10.12 3.23 13.96
N TYR A 120 10.63 2.02 13.68
CA TYR A 120 11.28 1.16 14.67
C TYR A 120 12.79 1.36 14.78
N TYR A 121 13.42 2.02 13.81
CA TYR A 121 14.87 2.17 13.79
C TYR A 121 15.33 3.60 13.60
N LYS A 122 16.50 3.88 14.17
CA LYS A 122 17.22 5.13 14.00
C LYS A 122 18.62 4.84 13.49
N GLU A 123 18.98 5.51 12.41
CA GLU A 123 20.31 5.41 11.82
C GLU A 123 21.21 6.52 12.37
N TYR A 124 22.43 6.15 12.74
CA TYR A 124 23.50 7.06 13.10
C TYR A 124 24.75 6.72 12.28
N ASN A 125 25.74 7.60 12.28
CA ASN A 125 26.99 7.40 11.53
C ASN A 125 27.73 6.09 11.87
N ASN A 126 27.50 5.54 13.06
CA ASN A 126 28.14 4.33 13.56
C ASN A 126 27.25 3.07 13.52
N GLY A 127 26.06 3.15 12.91
CA GLY A 127 25.20 2.00 12.64
C GLY A 127 23.71 2.26 12.87
N LEU A 128 22.93 1.19 12.73
CA LEU A 128 21.48 1.17 12.92
C LEU A 128 21.14 0.77 14.35
N TYR A 129 20.19 1.46 14.97
CA TYR A 129 19.76 1.20 16.34
C TYR A 129 18.25 1.04 16.40
N ILE A 130 17.79 0.09 17.22
CA ILE A 130 16.36 -0.06 17.49
C ILE A 130 15.89 1.07 18.40
N ILE A 131 14.69 1.59 18.15
CA ILE A 131 13.98 2.49 19.05
C ILE A 131 13.24 1.60 20.07
N PRO A 132 13.45 1.76 21.39
CA PRO A 132 12.73 0.97 22.40
C PRO A 132 11.23 1.26 22.38
N THR A 133 10.48 0.43 21.66
CA THR A 133 9.01 0.48 21.54
C THR A 133 8.47 -0.94 21.40
N GLU A 134 7.18 -1.11 21.65
CA GLU A 134 6.46 -2.36 21.39
C GLU A 134 6.36 -2.64 19.88
N THR A 135 6.32 -3.92 19.47
CA THR A 135 6.15 -4.36 18.07
C THR A 135 4.77 -3.96 17.51
N PRO A 136 4.53 -3.91 16.19
CA PRO A 136 3.19 -3.55 15.71
C PRO A 136 2.14 -4.61 16.13
N PRO A 137 0.87 -4.24 16.34
CA PRO A 137 -0.22 -5.21 16.32
C PRO A 137 -0.16 -5.95 14.98
N TRP A 138 -0.17 -7.29 14.99
CA TRP A 138 0.19 -8.05 13.80
C TRP A 138 -0.77 -9.20 13.47
N PHE A 139 -0.59 -9.76 12.28
CA PHE A 139 -1.26 -10.98 11.87
C PHE A 139 -0.91 -12.15 12.79
N GLN A 140 -1.91 -12.93 13.17
CA GLN A 140 -1.80 -14.10 14.03
C GLN A 140 -2.14 -15.36 13.22
N PRO A 141 -1.15 -16.17 12.83
CA PRO A 141 -1.35 -17.34 11.95
C PRO A 141 -2.38 -18.36 12.45
N SER A 142 -2.55 -18.45 13.77
CA SER A 142 -3.55 -19.33 14.40
C SER A 142 -4.99 -18.88 14.23
N ASN A 143 -5.22 -17.62 13.85
CA ASN A 143 -6.55 -17.02 13.79
C ASN A 143 -7.10 -17.05 12.36
N ALA A 144 -8.41 -17.29 12.24
CA ALA A 144 -9.08 -17.23 10.95
C ALA A 144 -9.07 -15.81 10.38
N PHE A 145 -8.98 -15.70 9.06
CA PHE A 145 -9.03 -14.43 8.32
C PHE A 145 -9.97 -14.55 7.11
N GLN A 146 -10.35 -13.40 6.57
CA GLN A 146 -11.17 -13.29 5.37
C GLN A 146 -10.32 -12.81 4.20
N THR A 147 -10.57 -13.35 3.01
CA THR A 147 -9.91 -12.92 1.77
C THR A 147 -10.92 -12.29 0.80
N LYS A 148 -10.47 -11.29 0.05
CA LYS A 148 -11.26 -10.64 -1.00
C LYS A 148 -10.35 -10.19 -2.15
N THR A 149 -10.62 -10.66 -3.36
CA THR A 149 -9.97 -10.13 -4.55
C THR A 149 -10.51 -8.74 -4.88
N LEU A 150 -9.61 -7.80 -5.11
CA LEU A 150 -9.87 -6.41 -5.47
C LEU A 150 -9.94 -6.25 -7.00
N ALA A 151 -10.54 -5.16 -7.47
CA ALA A 151 -10.71 -4.89 -8.89
C ALA A 151 -9.39 -4.81 -9.69
N ASN A 152 -8.27 -4.51 -9.02
CA ASN A 152 -6.94 -4.44 -9.62
C ASN A 152 -6.18 -5.80 -9.59
N GLY A 153 -6.85 -6.89 -9.21
CA GLY A 153 -6.26 -8.23 -9.11
C GLY A 153 -5.54 -8.51 -7.79
N ASN A 154 -5.35 -7.51 -6.94
CA ASN A 154 -4.74 -7.74 -5.62
C ASN A 154 -5.70 -8.48 -4.69
N VAL A 155 -5.17 -9.22 -3.72
CA VAL A 155 -5.96 -9.92 -2.70
C VAL A 155 -5.85 -9.18 -1.38
N GLN A 156 -6.98 -8.80 -0.79
CA GLN A 156 -7.04 -8.24 0.55
C GLN A 156 -7.33 -9.36 1.56
N VAL A 157 -6.47 -9.46 2.57
CA VAL A 157 -6.62 -10.33 3.73
C VAL A 157 -6.98 -9.45 4.93
N VAL A 158 -8.08 -9.75 5.61
CA VAL A 158 -8.53 -9.03 6.82
C VAL A 158 -8.63 -10.00 7.98
N GLN A 159 -7.96 -9.66 9.09
CA GLN A 159 -7.98 -10.43 10.31
C GLN A 159 -8.36 -9.54 11.50
N HIS A 160 -9.28 -10.02 12.32
CA HIS A 160 -9.66 -9.39 13.58
C HIS A 160 -9.00 -10.20 14.70
N ASN A 161 -8.26 -9.52 15.55
CA ASN A 161 -7.47 -10.13 16.61
C ASN A 161 -7.74 -9.43 17.94
N GLN A 162 -7.39 -10.13 19.02
CA GLN A 162 -7.36 -9.57 20.36
C GLN A 162 -6.02 -9.94 21.01
N SER A 163 -5.39 -8.99 21.69
CA SER A 163 -4.22 -9.28 22.53
C SER A 163 -4.24 -8.43 23.80
N ASP A 164 -3.51 -8.89 24.81
CA ASP A 164 -3.39 -8.14 26.07
C ASP A 164 -2.74 -6.76 25.88
N LEU A 165 -1.84 -6.64 24.89
CA LEU A 165 -1.09 -5.42 24.63
C LEU A 165 -1.87 -4.39 23.80
N TYR A 166 -2.70 -4.85 22.85
CA TYR A 166 -3.38 -3.98 21.88
C TYR A 166 -4.90 -3.94 22.06
N GLY A 167 -5.48 -4.78 22.92
CA GLY A 167 -6.92 -4.98 22.97
C GLY A 167 -7.43 -5.60 21.68
N ASP A 168 -8.65 -5.23 21.27
CA ASP A 168 -9.20 -5.61 19.97
C ASP A 168 -8.57 -4.75 18.87
N TYR A 169 -8.09 -5.39 17.80
CA TYR A 169 -7.53 -4.71 16.64
C TYR A 169 -7.86 -5.44 15.33
N THR A 170 -7.84 -4.70 14.23
CA THR A 170 -7.97 -5.25 12.88
C THR A 170 -6.74 -4.94 12.06
N ILE A 171 -6.18 -5.98 11.43
CA ILE A 171 -5.13 -5.83 10.43
C ILE A 171 -5.67 -6.20 9.05
N ALA A 172 -5.37 -5.36 8.06
CA ALA A 172 -5.64 -5.64 6.66
C ALA A 172 -4.32 -5.66 5.87
N LEU A 173 -3.98 -6.81 5.31
CA LEU A 173 -2.83 -7.02 4.44
C LEU A 173 -3.32 -7.08 3.00
N GLN A 174 -2.77 -6.25 2.12
CA GLN A 174 -3.04 -6.33 0.70
C GLN A 174 -1.86 -7.00 0.00
N PHE A 175 -2.13 -8.04 -0.78
CA PHE A 175 -1.15 -8.80 -1.54
C PHE A 175 -1.27 -8.51 -3.03
N GLY A 176 -0.14 -8.29 -3.68
CA GLY A 176 -0.01 -8.22 -5.13
C GLY A 176 0.93 -9.31 -5.63
N TYR A 177 0.65 -9.85 -6.82
CA TYR A 177 1.52 -10.83 -7.46
C TYR A 177 2.44 -10.10 -8.46
N GLU A 178 3.75 -10.15 -8.19
CA GLU A 178 4.78 -9.51 -9.00
C GLU A 178 6.10 -10.27 -8.88
N ASP A 179 6.96 -10.21 -9.90
CA ASP A 179 8.22 -10.96 -9.93
C ASP A 179 8.05 -12.47 -9.64
N ASN A 180 6.96 -13.06 -10.11
CA ASN A 180 6.57 -14.46 -9.86
C ASN A 180 6.41 -14.84 -8.38
N GLN A 181 6.04 -13.89 -7.53
CA GLN A 181 5.78 -14.15 -6.10
C GLN A 181 4.71 -13.21 -5.55
N TRP A 182 4.02 -13.66 -4.50
CA TRP A 182 3.13 -12.80 -3.74
C TRP A 182 3.92 -11.90 -2.82
N LYS A 183 3.57 -10.61 -2.77
CA LYS A 183 4.15 -9.62 -1.85
C LYS A 183 3.08 -8.77 -1.19
N ILE A 184 3.35 -8.33 0.03
CA ILE A 184 2.54 -7.32 0.70
C ILE A 184 2.77 -5.97 0.02
N VAL A 185 1.71 -5.38 -0.53
CA VAL A 185 1.74 -4.06 -1.18
C VAL A 185 1.13 -2.96 -0.32
N ASN A 186 0.41 -3.32 0.74
CA ASN A 186 -0.16 -2.38 1.69
C ASN A 186 -0.49 -3.07 3.02
N ILE A 187 -0.35 -2.34 4.13
CA ILE A 187 -0.76 -2.79 5.46
C ILE A 187 -1.58 -1.67 6.12
N GLN A 188 -2.71 -2.02 6.73
CA GLN A 188 -3.53 -1.10 7.50
C GLN A 188 -3.85 -1.69 8.88
N HIS A 189 -3.72 -0.85 9.90
CA HIS A 189 -4.10 -1.14 11.28
C HIS A 189 -5.31 -0.30 11.68
N LYS A 190 -6.26 -0.87 12.41
CA LYS A 190 -7.46 -0.20 12.92
C LYS A 190 -7.80 -0.65 14.33
#